data_AF-A0A7V1Y5S0-F1
#
_entry.id   AF-A0A7V1Y5S0-F1
#
_cell.length_a   1.000
_cell.length_b   1.000
_cell.length_c   1.000
_cell.angle_alpha   90.00
_cell.angle_beta   90.00
_cell.angle_gamma   90.00
#
_symmetry.space_group_name_H-M   'P 1'
#
loop_
_entity.id
_entity.type
_entity.pdbx_description
1 polymer ?
#
loop_
_entity_poly.entity_id
_entity_poly.type
_entity_poly.pdbx_seq_one_letter_code
_entity_poly.pdbx_strand_id
1 'polypeptide(L)'
;MGQEHTAHTTWPADRLIELIQKLTGQKAPIEKMESALTQTLSLIGPMGYSQFNELLLGLGYDRVEKDFFDFFSESGQGIASFDDLERMVRNFRVKAMLRYGNVKFAFKTLSRKKRSEIEDALSAICSPVKLEEFASRHDPLIKLEPIPRSKTPCVGHIVERELTSKLEKLKSEGKPTAVEEKKLAELKRVQETGRRNLDTYLTFDHLDVYIATSMREPHEFWLVSGFIERLFASSLLKPLKLRWFDPTQCYCSSRIDKGLVEGLMLKRARCTIYLAQESDTFGKDSELASTLAQGKPVIAYVPRLGPYEDFKKEAAQIIQVLYPGEDPRLVARRYLPLFMPRGAWENRDVRRWLDNDTSVDHEKILRLTYDSARAMYDDRADKLKNFHPLGLQVNLETGVANGVLVARTVEECAKLLRGILLCDLEFEIQEPTPAIPLTLLREKLTGSVFRVVTEDELLTNTFWNFYREGGSS
;
A
#
# COMPACT_ATOMS: atom_id res chain seq x y z
N MET A 1 -22.98 -56.04 1.60
CA MET A 1 -22.85 -55.21 0.38
C MET A 1 -23.47 -53.87 0.69
N GLY A 2 -22.66 -52.90 1.11
CA GLY A 2 -23.12 -51.53 1.31
C GLY A 2 -23.23 -50.84 -0.04
N GLN A 3 -24.40 -50.31 -0.36
CA GLN A 3 -24.56 -49.35 -1.45
C GLN A 3 -24.06 -48.00 -0.94
N GLU A 4 -22.86 -47.62 -1.35
CA GLU A 4 -22.44 -46.21 -1.29
C GLU A 4 -23.35 -45.42 -2.24
N HIS A 5 -24.22 -44.59 -1.66
CA HIS A 5 -24.89 -43.54 -2.40
C HIS A 5 -23.82 -42.56 -2.90
N THR A 6 -23.38 -42.73 -4.15
CA THR A 6 -22.62 -41.70 -4.85
C THR A 6 -23.51 -40.46 -4.99
N ALA A 7 -23.20 -39.42 -4.22
CA ALA A 7 -23.85 -38.13 -4.37
C ALA A 7 -23.64 -37.65 -5.81
N HIS A 8 -24.71 -37.58 -6.60
CA HIS A 8 -24.66 -37.05 -7.96
C HIS A 8 -24.33 -35.56 -7.89
N THR A 9 -23.18 -35.17 -8.42
CA THR A 9 -22.78 -33.76 -8.52
C THR A 9 -23.66 -33.09 -9.57
N THR A 10 -24.60 -32.24 -9.13
CA THR A 10 -25.47 -31.51 -10.04
C THR A 10 -24.78 -30.24 -10.54
N TRP A 11 -24.73 -30.06 -11.86
CA TRP A 11 -24.19 -28.87 -12.52
C TRP A 11 -25.35 -27.91 -12.88
N PRO A 12 -25.56 -26.80 -12.14
CA PRO A 12 -26.60 -25.82 -12.47
C PRO A 12 -26.25 -25.08 -13.77
N ALA A 13 -27.05 -25.27 -14.83
CA ALA A 13 -26.75 -24.75 -16.17
C ALA A 13 -26.56 -23.23 -16.22
N ASP A 14 -27.47 -22.46 -15.62
CA ASP A 14 -27.41 -20.99 -15.63
C ASP A 14 -26.13 -20.49 -14.94
N ARG A 15 -25.80 -21.06 -13.78
CA ARG A 15 -24.56 -20.69 -13.06
C ARG A 15 -23.31 -21.17 -13.80
N LEU A 16 -23.37 -22.29 -14.51
CA LEU A 16 -22.25 -22.77 -15.33
C LEU A 16 -21.93 -21.77 -16.44
N ILE A 17 -22.96 -21.29 -17.15
CA ILE A 17 -22.79 -20.30 -18.21
C ILE A 17 -22.20 -19.01 -17.64
N GLU A 18 -22.73 -18.53 -16.51
CA GLU A 18 -22.20 -17.37 -15.81
C GLU A 18 -20.70 -17.55 -15.46
N LEU A 19 -20.31 -18.74 -14.98
CA LEU A 19 -18.91 -19.02 -14.68
C LEU A 19 -18.01 -19.03 -15.91
N ILE A 20 -18.47 -19.58 -17.04
CA ILE A 20 -17.70 -19.56 -18.28
C ILE A 20 -17.59 -18.13 -18.84
N GLN A 21 -18.64 -17.31 -18.71
CA GLN A 21 -18.58 -15.88 -19.03
C GLN A 21 -17.56 -15.16 -18.16
N LYS A 22 -17.53 -15.46 -16.85
CA LYS A 22 -16.53 -14.95 -15.91
C LYS A 22 -15.11 -15.41 -16.22
N LEU A 23 -14.93 -16.65 -16.68
CA LEU A 23 -13.63 -17.18 -17.11
C LEU A 23 -13.12 -16.46 -18.36
N THR A 24 -13.99 -16.26 -19.34
CA THR A 24 -13.63 -15.69 -20.65
C THR A 24 -13.64 -14.16 -20.66
N GLY A 25 -14.20 -13.54 -19.62
CA GLY A 25 -14.36 -12.09 -19.50
C GLY A 25 -15.31 -11.48 -20.53
N GLN A 26 -16.24 -12.25 -21.10
CA GLN A 26 -17.22 -11.76 -22.06
C GLN A 26 -18.49 -12.63 -22.08
N LYS A 27 -19.61 -12.04 -22.49
CA LYS A 27 -20.89 -12.75 -22.67
C LYS A 27 -20.78 -13.88 -23.69
N ALA A 28 -21.59 -14.92 -23.52
CA ALA A 28 -21.62 -16.07 -24.42
C ALA A 28 -22.12 -15.64 -25.80
N PRO A 29 -21.36 -15.90 -26.89
CA PRO A 29 -21.82 -15.56 -28.24
C PRO A 29 -23.05 -16.34 -28.72
N ILE A 30 -23.31 -17.52 -28.15
CA ILE A 30 -24.39 -18.42 -28.59
C ILE A 30 -25.36 -18.70 -27.43
N GLU A 31 -26.54 -18.08 -27.47
CA GLU A 31 -27.61 -18.28 -26.46
C GLU A 31 -28.43 -19.56 -26.69
N LYS A 32 -28.39 -20.13 -27.90
CA LYS A 32 -29.31 -21.22 -28.31
C LYS A 32 -29.03 -22.59 -27.67
N MET A 33 -27.95 -22.75 -26.93
CA MET A 33 -27.51 -24.04 -26.36
C MET A 33 -27.85 -24.24 -24.88
N GLU A 34 -28.47 -23.26 -24.23
CA GLU A 34 -28.84 -23.32 -22.81
C GLU A 34 -29.71 -24.54 -22.48
N SER A 35 -30.73 -24.80 -23.31
CA SER A 35 -31.68 -25.90 -23.11
C SER A 35 -31.03 -27.29 -23.30
N ALA A 36 -30.12 -27.43 -24.25
CA ALA A 36 -29.40 -28.69 -24.52
C ALA A 36 -28.33 -29.00 -23.46
N LEU A 37 -27.64 -27.96 -22.97
CA LEU A 37 -26.67 -28.08 -21.88
C LEU A 37 -27.36 -28.50 -20.58
N THR A 38 -28.51 -27.92 -20.26
CA THR A 38 -29.26 -28.23 -19.03
C THR A 38 -29.61 -29.72 -18.90
N GLN A 39 -30.03 -30.37 -19.99
CA GLN A 39 -30.36 -31.80 -19.99
C GLN A 39 -29.11 -32.67 -19.84
N THR A 40 -28.02 -32.31 -20.53
CA THR A 40 -26.80 -33.13 -20.59
C THR A 40 -25.98 -33.05 -19.29
N LEU A 41 -25.87 -31.86 -18.69
CA LEU A 41 -25.03 -31.58 -17.52
C LEU A 41 -25.52 -32.25 -16.23
N SER A 42 -26.81 -32.56 -16.13
CA SER A 42 -27.37 -33.31 -15.01
C SER A 42 -26.89 -34.77 -14.92
N LEU A 43 -26.28 -35.28 -16.00
CA LEU A 43 -25.82 -36.67 -16.14
C LEU A 43 -24.30 -36.80 -16.16
N ILE A 44 -23.57 -35.69 -16.18
CA ILE A 44 -22.11 -35.68 -16.33
C ILE A 44 -21.46 -35.77 -14.95
N GLY A 45 -20.56 -36.75 -14.78
CA GLY A 45 -19.66 -36.86 -13.63
C GLY A 45 -18.55 -35.80 -13.66
N PRO A 46 -17.32 -36.13 -13.22
CA PRO A 46 -16.17 -35.23 -13.38
C PRO A 46 -15.98 -34.77 -14.83
N MET A 47 -15.71 -33.48 -15.04
CA MET A 47 -15.50 -32.88 -16.35
C MET A 47 -14.01 -32.89 -16.72
N GLY A 48 -13.65 -33.64 -17.76
CA GLY A 48 -12.30 -33.67 -18.31
C GLY A 48 -12.02 -32.53 -19.30
N TYR A 49 -10.76 -32.42 -19.73
CA TYR A 49 -10.27 -31.42 -20.69
C TYR A 49 -11.10 -31.37 -22.00
N SER A 50 -11.42 -32.52 -22.60
CA SER A 50 -12.18 -32.57 -23.85
C SER A 50 -13.61 -32.04 -23.67
N GLN A 51 -14.30 -32.47 -22.61
CA GLN A 51 -15.66 -32.03 -22.28
C GLN A 51 -15.69 -30.53 -21.95
N PHE A 52 -14.66 -30.02 -21.28
CA PHE A 52 -14.53 -28.58 -21.02
C PHE A 52 -14.41 -27.78 -22.32
N ASN A 53 -13.64 -28.27 -23.30
CA ASN A 53 -13.55 -27.65 -24.62
C ASN A 53 -14.84 -27.76 -25.44
N GLU A 54 -15.58 -28.85 -25.32
CA GLU A 54 -16.91 -28.99 -25.93
C GLU A 54 -17.90 -27.98 -25.35
N LEU A 55 -17.87 -27.77 -24.03
CA LEU A 55 -18.66 -26.73 -23.36
C LEU A 55 -18.29 -25.33 -23.86
N LEU A 56 -17.00 -25.00 -23.95
CA LEU A 56 -16.52 -23.70 -24.45
C LEU A 56 -17.00 -23.45 -25.89
N LEU A 57 -16.76 -24.41 -26.78
CA LEU A 57 -17.22 -24.33 -28.17
C LEU A 57 -18.74 -24.21 -28.25
N GLY A 58 -19.43 -24.95 -27.38
CA GLY A 58 -20.88 -24.95 -27.35
C GLY A 58 -21.49 -23.60 -27.00
N LEU A 59 -20.79 -22.82 -26.17
CA LEU A 59 -21.15 -21.45 -25.84
C LEU A 59 -20.60 -20.42 -26.83
N GLY A 60 -19.82 -20.84 -27.84
CA GLY A 60 -19.25 -19.98 -28.88
C GLY A 60 -17.86 -19.41 -28.55
N TYR A 61 -17.15 -19.99 -27.58
CA TYR A 61 -15.79 -19.58 -27.21
C TYR A 61 -14.71 -20.40 -27.92
N ASP A 62 -13.50 -19.85 -27.94
CA ASP A 62 -12.31 -20.58 -28.36
C ASP A 62 -11.97 -21.71 -27.37
N ARG A 63 -11.41 -22.79 -27.92
CA ARG A 63 -10.81 -23.87 -27.12
C ARG A 63 -9.60 -23.37 -26.34
N VAL A 64 -9.34 -24.03 -25.22
CA VAL A 64 -8.09 -23.92 -24.45
C VAL A 64 -7.18 -25.10 -24.73
N GLU A 65 -5.88 -24.90 -24.54
CA GLU A 65 -4.86 -25.94 -24.54
C GLU A 65 -4.87 -26.73 -23.23
N LYS A 66 -4.35 -27.95 -23.27
CA LYS A 66 -4.33 -28.84 -22.11
C LYS A 66 -3.54 -28.24 -20.94
N ASP A 67 -2.44 -27.55 -21.23
CA ASP A 67 -1.60 -26.92 -20.21
C ASP A 67 -2.34 -25.80 -19.45
N PHE A 68 -3.18 -25.01 -20.13
CA PHE A 68 -4.02 -24.01 -19.47
C PHE A 68 -5.03 -24.69 -18.52
N PHE A 69 -5.71 -25.71 -19.01
CA PHE A 69 -6.68 -26.47 -18.21
C PHE A 69 -6.03 -27.10 -16.99
N ASP A 70 -4.91 -27.80 -17.17
CA ASP A 70 -4.19 -28.47 -16.09
C ASP A 70 -3.58 -27.47 -15.08
N PHE A 71 -3.14 -26.29 -15.53
CA PHE A 71 -2.57 -25.26 -14.66
C PHE A 71 -3.61 -24.69 -13.68
N PHE A 72 -4.82 -24.37 -14.15
CA PHE A 72 -5.84 -23.73 -13.32
C PHE A 72 -6.80 -24.69 -12.61
N SER A 73 -6.91 -25.95 -13.07
CA SER A 73 -7.73 -26.97 -12.41
C SER A 73 -7.05 -27.60 -11.17
N GLU A 74 -5.75 -27.34 -10.96
CA GLU A 74 -4.92 -27.80 -9.83
C GLU A 74 -4.78 -29.34 -9.65
N SER A 75 -5.67 -30.13 -10.25
CA SER A 75 -5.75 -31.58 -10.07
C SER A 75 -5.06 -32.38 -11.19
N GLY A 76 -4.94 -31.81 -12.40
CA GLY A 76 -4.53 -32.53 -13.63
C GLY A 76 -5.44 -33.73 -14.01
N GLN A 77 -6.44 -34.04 -13.18
CA GLN A 77 -7.35 -35.18 -13.28
C GLN A 77 -8.77 -34.78 -13.71
N GLY A 78 -8.97 -33.49 -14.02
CA GLY A 78 -10.26 -32.93 -14.39
C GLY A 78 -10.94 -32.17 -13.25
N ILE A 79 -12.13 -31.64 -13.54
CA ILE A 79 -12.92 -30.84 -12.62
C ILE A 79 -13.97 -31.77 -11.99
N ALA A 80 -13.76 -32.15 -10.73
CA ALA A 80 -14.59 -33.16 -10.07
C ALA A 80 -15.99 -32.63 -9.70
N SER A 81 -16.11 -31.32 -9.46
CA SER A 81 -17.35 -30.70 -9.03
C SER A 81 -17.52 -29.27 -9.55
N PHE A 82 -18.75 -28.75 -9.41
CA PHE A 82 -19.04 -27.37 -9.72
C PHE A 82 -18.20 -26.39 -8.88
N ASP A 83 -17.97 -26.70 -7.60
CA ASP A 83 -17.13 -25.90 -6.70
C ASP A 83 -15.66 -25.87 -7.16
N ASP A 84 -15.17 -26.96 -7.76
CA ASP A 84 -13.83 -26.99 -8.33
C ASP A 84 -13.73 -26.12 -9.59
N LEU A 85 -14.79 -26.06 -10.41
CA LEU A 85 -14.86 -25.11 -11.51
C LEU A 85 -14.87 -23.67 -10.98
N GLU A 86 -15.68 -23.37 -9.95
CA GLU A 86 -15.71 -22.05 -9.33
C GLU A 86 -14.32 -21.63 -8.83
N ARG A 87 -13.62 -22.55 -8.16
CA ARG A 87 -12.24 -22.33 -7.68
C ARG A 87 -11.28 -22.08 -8.83
N MET A 88 -11.34 -22.88 -9.88
CA MET A 88 -10.53 -22.71 -11.09
C MET A 88 -10.77 -21.33 -11.73
N VAL A 89 -12.03 -20.97 -11.97
CA VAL A 89 -12.41 -19.68 -12.56
C VAL A 89 -11.97 -18.52 -11.67
N ARG A 90 -12.18 -18.61 -10.35
CA ARG A 90 -11.74 -17.60 -9.39
C ARG A 90 -10.22 -17.44 -9.40
N ASN A 91 -9.46 -18.54 -9.35
CA ASN A 91 -8.00 -18.52 -9.34
C ASN A 91 -7.46 -17.87 -10.62
N PHE A 92 -8.02 -18.24 -11.78
CA PHE A 92 -7.71 -17.59 -13.05
C PHE A 92 -8.00 -16.10 -13.03
N ARG A 93 -9.20 -15.68 -12.60
CA ARG A 93 -9.60 -14.27 -12.58
C ARG A 93 -8.70 -13.44 -11.67
N VAL A 94 -8.33 -13.93 -10.49
CA VAL A 94 -7.39 -13.24 -9.59
C VAL A 94 -6.07 -12.98 -10.30
N LYS A 95 -5.48 -14.02 -10.91
CA LYS A 95 -4.21 -13.90 -11.66
C LYS A 95 -4.34 -12.98 -12.88
N ALA A 96 -5.47 -13.05 -13.58
CA ALA A 96 -5.77 -12.18 -14.71
C ALA A 96 -5.85 -10.71 -14.30
N MET A 97 -6.57 -10.39 -13.22
CA MET A 97 -6.68 -9.02 -12.70
C MET A 97 -5.33 -8.49 -12.18
N LEU A 98 -4.55 -9.33 -11.49
CA LEU A 98 -3.24 -8.96 -10.96
C LEU A 98 -2.24 -8.62 -12.08
N ARG A 99 -2.17 -9.45 -13.13
CA ARG A 99 -1.17 -9.34 -14.20
C ARG A 99 -1.59 -8.44 -15.36
N TYR A 100 -2.85 -8.51 -15.75
CA TYR A 100 -3.34 -7.93 -17.02
C TYR A 100 -4.41 -6.86 -16.81
N GLY A 101 -5.04 -6.75 -15.63
CA GLY A 101 -6.14 -5.83 -15.40
C GLY A 101 -7.36 -6.07 -16.31
N ASN A 102 -7.40 -7.17 -17.06
CA ASN A 102 -8.43 -7.49 -18.03
C ASN A 102 -8.53 -9.02 -18.21
N VAL A 103 -9.66 -9.59 -17.79
CA VAL A 103 -9.89 -11.04 -17.81
C VAL A 103 -9.96 -11.59 -19.23
N LYS A 104 -10.67 -10.90 -20.13
CA LYS A 104 -10.79 -11.29 -21.55
C LYS A 104 -9.44 -11.33 -22.25
N PHE A 105 -8.61 -10.32 -22.02
CA PHE A 105 -7.27 -10.29 -22.58
C PHE A 105 -6.41 -11.41 -22.02
N ALA A 106 -6.39 -11.60 -20.70
CA ALA A 106 -5.67 -12.69 -20.06
C ALA A 106 -6.09 -14.06 -20.62
N PHE A 107 -7.40 -14.29 -20.83
CA PHE A 107 -7.91 -15.55 -21.35
C PHE A 107 -7.41 -15.78 -22.77
N LYS A 108 -7.53 -14.79 -23.66
CA LYS A 108 -7.00 -14.87 -25.03
C LYS A 108 -5.50 -15.10 -25.08
N THR A 109 -4.74 -14.53 -24.15
CA THR A 109 -3.28 -14.65 -24.11
C THR A 109 -2.82 -15.99 -23.54
N LEU A 110 -3.45 -16.48 -22.47
CA LEU A 110 -2.99 -17.65 -21.73
C LEU A 110 -3.62 -18.96 -22.18
N SER A 111 -4.85 -18.93 -22.71
CA SER A 111 -5.61 -20.15 -23.08
C SER A 111 -4.88 -21.05 -24.07
N ARG A 112 -3.98 -20.51 -24.90
CA ARG A 112 -3.25 -21.25 -25.94
C ARG A 112 -1.77 -21.44 -25.67
N LYS A 113 -1.32 -21.09 -24.45
CA LYS A 113 0.09 -21.15 -24.07
C LYS A 113 0.44 -22.49 -23.45
N LYS A 114 1.71 -22.89 -23.62
CA LYS A 114 2.26 -24.02 -22.88
C LYS A 114 2.42 -23.67 -21.41
N ARG A 115 2.54 -24.69 -20.55
CA ARG A 115 2.64 -24.51 -19.10
C ARG A 115 3.79 -23.58 -18.70
N SER A 116 4.98 -23.77 -19.26
CA SER A 116 6.15 -22.94 -18.97
C SER A 116 5.92 -21.48 -19.35
N GLU A 117 5.23 -21.21 -20.47
CA GLU A 117 4.91 -19.84 -20.88
C GLU A 117 3.88 -19.17 -19.97
N ILE A 118 2.93 -19.94 -19.42
CA ILE A 118 1.96 -19.46 -18.42
C ILE A 118 2.70 -19.12 -17.12
N GLU A 119 3.57 -20.04 -16.66
CA GLU A 119 4.41 -19.85 -15.47
C GLU A 119 5.30 -18.61 -15.63
N ASP A 120 5.97 -18.44 -16.77
CA ASP A 120 6.80 -17.26 -17.06
C ASP A 120 5.96 -15.98 -17.07
N ALA A 121 4.80 -15.99 -17.74
CA ALA A 121 3.92 -14.82 -17.86
C ALA A 121 3.36 -14.36 -16.50
N LEU A 122 3.16 -15.30 -15.58
CA LEU A 122 2.60 -15.07 -14.25
C LEU A 122 3.63 -15.13 -13.12
N SER A 123 4.91 -15.35 -13.43
CA SER A 123 6.00 -15.56 -12.47
C SER A 123 6.07 -14.46 -11.41
N ALA A 124 5.90 -13.21 -11.82
CA ALA A 124 5.92 -12.04 -10.95
C ALA A 124 4.81 -12.04 -9.87
N ILE A 125 3.75 -12.84 -10.04
CA ILE A 125 2.61 -12.90 -9.10
C ILE A 125 2.29 -14.31 -8.60
N CYS A 126 2.83 -15.37 -9.21
CA CYS A 126 2.52 -16.77 -8.88
C CYS A 126 3.66 -17.52 -8.21
N SER A 127 4.87 -16.96 -8.18
CA SER A 127 6.01 -17.58 -7.53
C SER A 127 6.22 -16.92 -6.17
N PRO A 128 5.83 -17.56 -5.06
CA PRO A 128 6.17 -17.08 -3.74
C PRO A 128 7.68 -16.91 -3.65
N VAL A 129 8.12 -15.72 -3.26
CA VAL A 129 9.53 -15.48 -3.01
C VAL A 129 9.88 -16.21 -1.73
N LYS A 130 10.93 -17.03 -1.76
CA LYS A 130 11.30 -17.84 -0.61
C LYS A 130 11.90 -16.96 0.48
N LEU A 131 11.60 -17.28 1.74
CA LEU A 131 12.17 -16.57 2.89
C LEU A 131 13.70 -16.61 2.87
N GLU A 132 14.26 -17.71 2.37
CA GLU A 132 15.69 -17.97 2.26
C GLU A 132 16.39 -16.96 1.34
N GLU A 133 15.72 -16.41 0.32
CA GLU A 133 16.29 -15.38 -0.56
C GLU A 133 16.62 -14.09 0.20
N PHE A 134 15.85 -13.81 1.25
CA PHE A 134 16.08 -12.68 2.14
C PHE A 134 17.02 -13.05 3.29
N ALA A 135 16.79 -14.19 3.93
CA ALA A 135 17.58 -14.63 5.09
C ALA A 135 19.05 -14.91 4.75
N SER A 136 19.34 -15.31 3.50
CA SER A 136 20.71 -15.54 3.02
C SER A 136 21.50 -14.27 2.69
N ARG A 137 20.86 -13.09 2.69
CA ARG A 137 21.54 -11.82 2.42
C ARG A 137 22.64 -11.53 3.44
N HIS A 138 23.75 -11.00 2.94
CA HIS A 138 24.83 -10.47 3.76
C HIS A 138 24.45 -9.13 4.38
N ASP A 139 25.04 -8.85 5.56
CA ASP A 139 24.99 -7.53 6.16
C ASP A 139 25.55 -6.48 5.20
N PRO A 140 25.05 -5.23 5.22
CA PRO A 140 25.66 -4.14 4.46
C PRO A 140 27.14 -3.98 4.77
N LEU A 141 27.96 -3.72 3.74
CA LEU A 141 29.39 -3.47 3.89
C LEU A 141 29.66 -2.27 4.80
N ILE A 142 28.88 -1.20 4.61
CA ILE A 142 28.88 -0.01 5.45
C ILE A 142 27.56 0.01 6.21
N LYS A 143 27.63 0.05 7.54
CA LYS A 143 26.46 0.13 8.41
C LYS A 143 26.07 1.59 8.61
N LEU A 144 24.76 1.83 8.70
CA LEU A 144 24.23 3.14 9.08
C LEU A 144 24.68 3.49 10.51
N GLU A 145 24.99 4.75 10.73
CA GLU A 145 25.20 5.32 12.05
C GLU A 145 23.85 5.89 12.54
N PRO A 146 23.16 5.21 13.46
CA PRO A 146 21.80 5.59 13.83
C PRO A 146 21.78 6.95 14.54
N ILE A 147 20.97 7.86 14.02
CA ILE A 147 20.62 9.13 14.65
C ILE A 147 19.52 8.84 15.68
N PRO A 148 19.75 9.11 16.98
CA PRO A 148 18.75 8.87 18.01
C PRO A 148 17.44 9.59 17.72
N ARG A 149 16.30 8.97 18.05
CA ARG A 149 14.95 9.51 17.86
C ARG A 149 14.77 10.95 18.38
N SER A 150 15.42 11.31 19.50
CA SER A 150 15.37 12.66 20.06
C SER A 150 16.15 13.71 19.24
N LYS A 151 17.01 13.27 18.33
CA LYS A 151 17.89 14.12 17.50
C LYS A 151 17.49 14.12 16.02
N THR A 152 16.54 13.29 15.60
CA THR A 152 16.05 13.28 14.21
C THR A 152 15.50 14.64 13.74
N PRO A 153 14.94 15.54 14.58
CA PRO A 153 14.60 16.89 14.11
C PRO A 153 15.78 17.68 13.54
N CYS A 154 17.02 17.38 13.96
CA CYS A 154 18.22 18.07 13.49
C CYS A 154 18.58 17.77 12.02
N VAL A 155 17.99 16.74 11.40
CA VAL A 155 18.13 16.51 9.95
C VAL A 155 17.18 17.39 9.12
N GLY A 156 16.28 18.15 9.76
CA GLY A 156 15.41 19.12 9.10
C GLY A 156 16.13 20.43 8.75
N HIS A 157 15.89 20.96 7.55
CA HIS A 157 16.44 22.25 7.12
C HIS A 157 15.79 23.47 7.82
N ILE A 158 14.55 23.30 8.33
CA ILE A 158 13.83 24.37 9.04
C ILE A 158 14.53 24.71 10.36
N VAL A 159 14.94 23.70 11.12
CA VAL A 159 15.61 23.87 12.42
C VAL A 159 16.92 24.63 12.27
N GLU A 160 17.69 24.36 11.22
CA GLU A 160 18.93 25.08 10.93
C GLU A 160 18.66 26.56 10.68
N ARG A 161 17.66 26.89 9.87
CA ARG A 161 17.27 28.27 9.55
C ARG A 161 16.83 29.01 10.81
N GLU A 162 15.98 28.39 11.63
CA GLU A 162 15.48 29.00 12.87
C GLU A 162 16.59 29.26 13.88
N LEU A 163 17.49 28.30 14.10
CA LEU A 163 18.64 28.46 14.99
C LEU A 163 19.59 29.56 14.49
N THR A 164 19.84 29.62 13.18
CA THR A 164 20.70 30.64 12.57
C THR A 164 20.11 32.03 12.74
N SER A 165 18.83 32.22 12.39
CA SER A 165 18.14 33.51 12.58
C SER A 165 18.06 33.94 14.05
N LYS A 166 17.84 32.99 14.97
CA LYS A 166 17.84 33.27 16.42
C LYS A 166 19.22 33.71 16.89
N LEU A 167 20.27 33.04 16.43
CA LEU A 167 21.66 33.37 16.78
C LEU A 167 22.05 34.75 16.26
N GLU A 168 21.71 35.08 15.02
CA GLU A 168 21.93 36.41 14.43
C GLU A 168 21.23 37.52 15.24
N LYS A 169 19.99 37.28 15.64
CA LYS A 169 19.22 38.20 16.50
C LYS A 169 19.87 38.38 17.89
N LEU A 170 20.33 37.30 18.52
CA LEU A 170 21.01 37.40 19.81
C LEU A 170 22.33 38.19 19.69
N LYS A 171 23.08 37.99 18.60
CA LYS A 171 24.32 38.73 18.32
C LYS A 171 24.05 40.22 18.13
N SER A 172 23.02 40.59 17.36
CA SER A 172 22.68 42.00 17.15
C SER A 172 22.16 42.69 18.41
N GLU A 173 21.50 41.95 19.31
CA GLU A 173 21.02 42.44 20.60
C GLU A 173 22.08 42.40 21.72
N GLY A 174 23.31 41.95 21.43
CA GLY A 174 24.37 41.82 22.44
C GLY A 174 24.07 40.80 23.55
N LYS A 175 23.18 39.83 23.28
CA LYS A 175 22.75 38.82 24.25
C LYS A 175 23.65 37.57 24.20
N PRO A 176 23.72 36.78 25.29
CA PRO A 176 24.53 35.56 25.32
C PRO A 176 24.15 34.56 24.21
N THR A 177 25.13 34.08 23.43
CA THR A 177 24.94 33.18 22.28
C THR A 177 25.34 31.73 22.53
N ALA A 178 26.12 31.46 23.58
CA ALA A 178 26.80 30.18 23.80
C ALA A 178 25.86 28.95 23.76
N VAL A 179 24.63 29.09 24.26
CA VAL A 179 23.63 28.01 24.23
C VAL A 179 23.21 27.68 22.79
N GLU A 180 22.91 28.68 21.97
CA GLU A 180 22.45 28.46 20.60
C GLU A 180 23.60 28.07 19.66
N GLU A 181 24.82 28.54 19.92
CA GLU A 181 26.03 28.06 19.24
C GLU A 181 26.27 26.58 19.51
N LYS A 182 26.08 26.13 20.77
CA LYS A 182 26.18 24.71 21.12
C LYS A 182 25.13 23.87 20.40
N LYS A 183 23.88 24.34 20.32
CA LYS A 183 22.82 23.64 19.57
C LYS A 183 23.10 23.58 18.07
N LEU A 184 23.60 24.67 17.48
CA LEU A 184 23.98 24.70 16.06
C LEU A 184 25.14 23.73 15.78
N ALA A 185 26.14 23.66 16.67
CA ALA A 185 27.24 22.70 16.56
C ALA A 185 26.74 21.24 16.67
N GLU A 186 25.80 20.96 17.56
CA GLU A 186 25.16 19.65 17.65
C GLU A 186 24.36 19.30 16.38
N LEU A 187 23.56 20.23 15.88
CA LEU A 187 22.83 20.07 14.62
C LEU A 187 23.76 19.73 13.47
N LYS A 188 24.89 20.44 13.34
CA LYS A 188 25.88 20.17 12.28
C LYS A 188 26.50 18.78 12.38
N ARG A 189 26.74 18.27 13.59
CA ARG A 189 27.21 16.89 13.81
C ARG A 189 26.16 15.85 13.41
N VAL A 190 24.89 16.10 13.74
CA VAL A 190 23.80 15.20 13.33
C VAL A 190 23.62 15.21 11.81
N GLN A 191 23.66 16.39 11.18
CA GLN A 191 23.60 16.51 9.72
C GLN A 191 24.76 15.77 9.03
N GLU A 192 25.97 15.85 9.57
CA GLU A 192 27.12 15.10 9.03
C GLU A 192 26.92 13.58 9.11
N THR A 193 26.31 13.11 10.20
CA THR A 193 25.88 11.71 10.33
C THR A 193 24.82 11.37 9.29
N GLY A 194 23.84 12.24 9.08
CA GLY A 194 22.82 12.10 8.04
C GLY A 194 23.38 12.07 6.62
N ARG A 195 24.46 12.81 6.32
CA ARG A 195 25.15 12.74 5.01
C ARG A 195 25.83 11.39 4.82
N ARG A 196 26.59 10.92 5.82
CA ARG A 196 27.25 9.61 5.78
C ARG A 196 26.24 8.46 5.63
N ASN A 197 25.09 8.56 6.29
CA ASN A 197 23.98 7.62 6.12
C ASN A 197 23.38 7.70 4.71
N LEU A 198 23.24 8.88 4.12
CA LEU A 198 22.80 9.04 2.73
C LEU A 198 23.75 8.32 1.76
N ASP A 199 25.07 8.51 1.90
CA ASP A 199 26.07 7.80 1.10
C ASP A 199 25.95 6.28 1.25
N THR A 200 25.65 5.83 2.47
CA THR A 200 25.39 4.41 2.76
C THR A 200 24.14 3.89 2.03
N TYR A 201 23.03 4.64 2.02
CA TYR A 201 21.83 4.26 1.26
C TYR A 201 22.09 4.19 -0.25
N LEU A 202 22.90 5.11 -0.78
CA LEU A 202 23.28 5.11 -2.19
C LEU A 202 24.09 3.88 -2.60
N THR A 203 24.84 3.29 -1.66
CA THR A 203 25.72 2.13 -1.91
C THR A 203 25.11 0.79 -1.55
N PHE A 204 23.92 0.73 -0.95
CA PHE A 204 23.22 -0.53 -0.74
C PHE A 204 23.01 -1.26 -2.07
N ASP A 205 23.19 -2.58 -2.11
CA ASP A 205 22.90 -3.38 -3.33
C ASP A 205 21.40 -3.69 -3.49
N HIS A 206 20.65 -3.62 -2.38
CA HIS A 206 19.22 -3.87 -2.34
C HIS A 206 18.52 -2.75 -1.60
N LEU A 207 17.35 -2.37 -2.08
CA LEU A 207 16.43 -1.49 -1.38
C LEU A 207 15.04 -2.11 -1.50
N ASP A 208 14.48 -2.57 -0.39
CA ASP A 208 13.21 -3.26 -0.38
C ASP A 208 12.06 -2.28 -0.14
N VAL A 209 12.26 -1.29 0.75
CA VAL A 209 11.21 -0.37 1.19
C VAL A 209 11.65 1.09 1.12
N TYR A 210 10.81 1.93 0.55
CA TYR A 210 10.92 3.39 0.65
C TYR A 210 9.89 3.92 1.64
N ILE A 211 10.28 4.78 2.57
CA ILE A 211 9.35 5.46 3.48
C ILE A 211 9.06 6.86 2.94
N ALA A 212 7.84 7.06 2.45
CA ALA A 212 7.33 8.36 2.01
C ALA A 212 6.68 9.09 3.19
N THR A 213 7.21 10.27 3.53
CA THR A 213 6.79 11.05 4.70
C THR A 213 6.95 12.55 4.44
N SER A 214 6.24 13.35 5.21
CA SER A 214 6.53 14.77 5.32
C SER A 214 6.81 15.14 6.76
N MET A 215 7.95 15.78 6.99
CA MET A 215 8.37 16.18 8.32
C MET A 215 8.86 17.64 8.25
N ARG A 216 8.20 18.49 9.01
CA ARG A 216 8.43 19.92 9.15
C ARG A 216 8.58 20.29 10.62
N GLU A 217 7.81 19.64 11.49
CA GLU A 217 7.78 19.89 12.93
C GLU A 217 8.55 18.80 13.70
N PRO A 218 9.19 19.12 14.85
CA PRO A 218 9.99 18.16 15.61
C PRO A 218 9.25 16.86 15.99
N HIS A 219 7.97 16.96 16.35
CA HIS A 219 7.16 15.80 16.72
C HIS A 219 6.90 14.85 15.54
N GLU A 220 6.84 15.34 14.30
CA GLU A 220 6.67 14.49 13.11
C GLU A 220 7.90 13.57 12.96
N PHE A 221 9.12 14.11 13.08
CA PHE A 221 10.35 13.31 13.06
C PHE A 221 10.36 12.24 14.16
N TRP A 222 9.90 12.60 15.37
CA TRP A 222 9.78 11.66 16.48
C TRP A 222 8.77 10.55 16.18
N LEU A 223 7.56 10.88 15.73
CA LEU A 223 6.51 9.90 15.44
C LEU A 223 6.91 8.97 14.30
N VAL A 224 7.49 9.51 13.22
CA VAL A 224 7.96 8.75 12.05
C VAL A 224 9.09 7.80 12.43
N SER A 225 10.13 8.29 13.10
CA SER A 225 11.26 7.44 13.52
C SER A 225 10.78 6.32 14.45
N GLY A 226 9.90 6.62 15.40
CA GLY A 226 9.33 5.59 16.29
C GLY A 226 8.43 4.57 15.58
N PHE A 227 7.70 4.99 14.54
CA PHE A 227 6.95 4.07 13.70
C PHE A 227 7.89 3.11 12.95
N ILE A 228 8.93 3.63 12.31
CA ILE A 228 9.91 2.86 11.53
C ILE A 228 10.62 1.84 12.45
N GLU A 229 11.10 2.29 13.62
CA GLU A 229 11.73 1.42 14.63
C GLU A 229 10.81 0.26 15.01
N ARG A 230 9.54 0.53 15.36
CA ARG A 230 8.58 -0.52 15.74
C ARG A 230 8.25 -1.46 14.58
N LEU A 231 8.09 -0.92 13.37
CA LEU A 231 7.78 -1.70 12.18
C LEU A 231 8.87 -2.72 11.90
N PHE A 232 10.12 -2.27 11.75
CA PHE A 232 11.23 -3.16 11.41
C PHE A 232 11.76 -3.97 12.60
N ALA A 233 11.38 -3.63 13.83
CA ALA A 233 11.58 -4.50 14.99
C ALA A 233 10.58 -5.67 15.07
N SER A 234 9.52 -5.68 14.25
CA SER A 234 8.52 -6.75 14.22
C SER A 234 9.16 -8.11 13.96
N SER A 235 8.73 -9.13 14.71
CA SER A 235 9.15 -10.52 14.51
C SER A 235 8.77 -11.06 13.13
N LEU A 236 7.77 -10.46 12.47
CA LEU A 236 7.36 -10.81 11.11
C LEU A 236 8.37 -10.39 10.04
N LEU A 237 9.10 -9.29 10.28
CA LEU A 237 10.01 -8.69 9.29
C LEU A 237 11.48 -8.95 9.58
N LYS A 238 11.87 -9.14 10.85
CA LYS A 238 13.25 -9.44 11.25
C LYS A 238 13.92 -10.56 10.43
N PRO A 239 13.25 -11.70 10.13
CA PRO A 239 13.86 -12.76 9.34
C PRO A 239 14.22 -12.36 7.90
N LEU A 240 13.59 -11.31 7.36
CA LEU A 240 13.77 -10.89 5.97
C LEU A 240 15.00 -9.99 5.73
N LYS A 241 15.77 -9.62 6.78
CA LYS A 241 16.97 -8.77 6.64
C LYS A 241 16.78 -7.59 5.66
N LEU A 242 15.64 -6.91 5.79
CA LEU A 242 15.23 -5.86 4.85
C LEU A 242 16.20 -4.69 4.85
N ARG A 243 16.32 -4.02 3.71
CA ARG A 243 16.97 -2.71 3.58
C ARG A 243 15.93 -1.69 3.19
N TRP A 244 15.83 -0.60 3.94
CA TRP A 244 14.84 0.44 3.71
C TRP A 244 15.48 1.83 3.73
N PHE A 245 14.88 2.77 3.02
CA PHE A 245 15.28 4.17 3.06
C PHE A 245 14.48 4.88 4.15
N ASP A 246 15.14 5.34 5.21
CA ASP A 246 14.56 6.11 6.31
C ASP A 246 14.95 7.59 6.20
N PRO A 247 14.01 8.48 5.81
CA PRO A 247 14.27 9.91 5.71
C PRO A 247 14.66 10.58 7.03
N THR A 248 14.35 9.98 8.19
CA THR A 248 14.75 10.52 9.52
C THR A 248 16.23 10.32 9.82
N GLN A 249 16.89 9.45 9.05
CA GLN A 249 18.29 9.06 9.25
C GLN A 249 19.23 9.67 8.22
N CYS A 250 18.72 10.48 7.27
CA CYS A 250 19.52 11.05 6.19
C CYS A 250 19.41 12.58 6.15
N TYR A 251 20.42 13.24 5.61
CA TYR A 251 20.42 14.69 5.37
C TYR A 251 20.98 15.00 3.99
N CYS A 252 20.25 15.84 3.24
CA CYS A 252 20.70 16.38 1.96
C CYS A 252 20.44 17.89 1.95
N SER A 253 21.49 18.70 1.76
CA SER A 253 21.40 20.17 1.76
C SER A 253 20.87 20.72 0.43
N SER A 254 21.16 20.04 -0.66
CA SER A 254 20.76 20.44 -2.01
C SER A 254 19.35 19.96 -2.30
N ARG A 255 18.43 20.90 -2.60
CA ARG A 255 17.06 20.55 -3.00
C ARG A 255 17.03 19.69 -4.27
N ILE A 256 17.94 19.92 -5.21
CA ILE A 256 18.00 19.20 -6.47
C ILE A 256 18.49 17.76 -6.21
N ASP A 257 19.61 17.61 -5.50
CA ASP A 257 20.16 16.28 -5.21
C ASP A 257 19.19 15.48 -4.35
N LYS A 258 18.49 16.13 -3.42
CA LYS A 258 17.43 15.49 -2.65
C LYS A 258 16.36 14.88 -3.55
N GLY A 259 15.86 15.64 -4.53
CA GLY A 259 14.86 15.14 -5.48
C GLY A 259 15.38 13.97 -6.33
N LEU A 260 16.65 14.02 -6.76
CA LEU A 260 17.28 12.93 -7.50
C LEU A 260 17.46 11.68 -6.64
N VAL A 261 17.89 11.83 -5.39
CA VAL A 261 18.02 10.76 -4.41
C VAL A 261 16.66 10.13 -4.14
N GLU A 262 15.64 10.91 -3.80
CA GLU A 262 14.29 10.39 -3.50
C GLU A 262 13.72 9.66 -4.72
N GLY A 263 13.86 10.22 -5.93
CA GLY A 263 13.46 9.56 -7.16
C GLY A 263 14.20 8.23 -7.41
N LEU A 264 15.52 8.20 -7.16
CA LEU A 264 16.32 6.98 -7.28
C LEU A 264 15.92 5.93 -6.24
N MET A 265 15.77 6.31 -4.97
CA MET A 265 15.36 5.41 -3.91
C MET A 265 13.96 4.85 -4.18
N LEU A 266 13.02 5.68 -4.61
CA LEU A 266 11.71 5.25 -5.06
C LEU A 266 11.81 4.24 -6.19
N LYS A 267 12.59 4.52 -7.24
CA LYS A 267 12.78 3.61 -8.38
C LYS A 267 13.32 2.25 -7.94
N ARG A 268 14.30 2.25 -7.03
CA ARG A 268 15.00 1.05 -6.54
C ARG A 268 14.16 0.22 -5.55
N ALA A 269 13.34 0.86 -4.72
CA ALA A 269 12.51 0.17 -3.74
C ALA A 269 11.49 -0.75 -4.41
N ARG A 270 11.21 -1.90 -3.78
CA ARG A 270 10.18 -2.85 -4.21
C ARG A 270 8.78 -2.41 -3.78
N CYS A 271 8.68 -1.72 -2.65
CA CYS A 271 7.43 -1.21 -2.09
C CYS A 271 7.66 0.16 -1.44
N THR A 272 6.61 0.99 -1.41
CA THR A 272 6.60 2.25 -0.66
C THR A 272 5.62 2.18 0.49
N ILE A 273 6.05 2.61 1.68
CA ILE A 273 5.15 2.91 2.79
C ILE A 273 4.91 4.42 2.81
N TYR A 274 3.67 4.81 2.56
CA TYR A 274 3.22 6.19 2.62
C TYR A 274 2.65 6.50 4.01
N LEU A 275 3.24 7.46 4.71
CA LEU A 275 2.75 7.89 6.02
C LEU A 275 1.70 9.00 5.85
N ALA A 276 0.44 8.64 6.08
CA ALA A 276 -0.68 9.58 6.07
C ALA A 276 -0.74 10.37 7.38
N GLN A 277 0.20 11.31 7.51
CA GLN A 277 0.37 12.23 8.65
C GLN A 277 -0.65 13.38 8.66
N GLU A 278 -0.51 14.29 9.61
CA GLU A 278 -1.38 15.46 9.86
C GLU A 278 -1.43 16.41 8.68
N SER A 279 -0.28 16.62 8.03
CA SER A 279 -0.15 17.50 6.88
C SER A 279 0.02 16.70 5.60
N ASP A 280 -0.81 17.01 4.59
CA ASP A 280 -0.59 16.52 3.23
C ASP A 280 0.35 17.45 2.49
N THR A 281 1.31 16.86 1.77
CA THR A 281 2.26 17.63 0.99
C THR A 281 2.37 17.05 -0.40
N PHE A 282 2.52 17.95 -1.36
CA PHE A 282 2.68 17.61 -2.76
C PHE A 282 3.82 16.60 -2.99
N GLY A 283 4.89 16.68 -2.18
CA GLY A 283 5.99 15.73 -2.19
C GLY A 283 5.51 14.30 -1.97
N LYS A 284 5.02 13.96 -0.77
CA LYS A 284 4.63 12.57 -0.46
C LYS A 284 3.53 12.02 -1.37
N ASP A 285 2.59 12.86 -1.81
CA ASP A 285 1.50 12.42 -2.69
C ASP A 285 2.04 12.09 -4.09
N SER A 286 3.04 12.85 -4.56
CA SER A 286 3.75 12.54 -5.81
C SER A 286 4.57 11.25 -5.72
N GLU A 287 5.13 10.93 -4.55
CA GLU A 287 5.88 9.69 -4.31
C GLU A 287 4.95 8.47 -4.31
N LEU A 288 3.78 8.58 -3.67
CA LEU A 288 2.72 7.58 -3.74
C LEU A 288 2.28 7.34 -5.19
N ALA A 289 1.92 8.40 -5.90
CA ALA A 289 1.44 8.30 -7.27
C ALA A 289 2.52 7.72 -8.22
N SER A 290 3.77 8.17 -8.09
CA SER A 290 4.90 7.67 -8.87
C SER A 290 5.17 6.19 -8.59
N THR A 291 5.03 5.73 -7.34
CA THR A 291 5.21 4.32 -7.01
C THR A 291 4.14 3.45 -7.69
N LEU A 292 2.87 3.83 -7.59
CA LEU A 292 1.78 3.09 -8.22
C LEU A 292 1.88 3.11 -9.76
N ALA A 293 2.30 4.24 -10.34
CA ALA A 293 2.53 4.40 -11.77
C ALA A 293 3.66 3.50 -12.31
N GLN A 294 4.61 3.12 -11.46
CA GLN A 294 5.64 2.11 -11.76
C GLN A 294 5.16 0.66 -11.57
N GLY A 295 3.89 0.44 -11.19
CA GLY A 295 3.36 -0.89 -10.92
C GLY A 295 3.74 -1.47 -9.57
N LYS A 296 4.35 -0.68 -8.68
CA LYS A 296 4.78 -1.13 -7.37
C LYS A 296 3.69 -0.92 -6.32
N PRO A 297 3.57 -1.83 -5.34
CA PRO A 297 2.59 -1.70 -4.28
C PRO A 297 2.93 -0.56 -3.32
N VAL A 298 1.89 0.12 -2.85
CA VAL A 298 1.96 1.14 -1.80
C VAL A 298 1.14 0.70 -0.61
N ILE A 299 1.74 0.77 0.58
CA ILE A 299 1.01 0.68 1.86
C ILE A 299 0.85 2.10 2.40
N ALA A 300 -0.37 2.63 2.42
CA ALA A 300 -0.67 3.84 3.18
C ALA A 300 -0.90 3.48 4.65
N TYR A 301 0.03 3.87 5.50
CA TYR A 301 -0.14 3.78 6.94
C TYR A 301 -0.88 5.02 7.45
N VAL A 302 -2.08 4.80 8.00
CA VAL A 302 -2.91 5.84 8.60
C VAL A 302 -3.16 5.45 10.05
N PRO A 303 -2.57 6.11 11.05
CA PRO A 303 -2.62 5.67 12.45
C PRO A 303 -4.06 5.49 12.97
N ARG A 304 -4.35 4.34 13.59
CA ARG A 304 -5.51 4.20 14.49
C ARG A 304 -5.06 4.56 15.90
N LEU A 305 -5.60 5.66 16.44
CA LEU A 305 -5.30 6.05 17.81
C LEU A 305 -5.86 5.03 18.79
N GLY A 306 -5.02 4.65 19.75
CA GLY A 306 -5.41 3.78 20.87
C GLY A 306 -6.25 4.52 21.91
N PRO A 307 -6.36 3.96 23.13
CA PRO A 307 -6.97 4.64 24.26
C PRO A 307 -6.34 6.00 24.53
N TYR A 308 -7.15 6.95 25.02
CA TYR A 308 -6.72 8.32 25.32
C TYR A 308 -5.50 8.38 26.26
N GLU A 309 -5.40 7.45 27.22
CA GLU A 309 -4.27 7.41 28.16
C GLU A 309 -2.93 7.12 27.48
N ASP A 310 -2.92 6.32 26.41
CA ASP A 310 -1.69 6.02 25.67
C ASP A 310 -1.27 7.23 24.83
N PHE A 311 -2.23 7.92 24.21
CA PHE A 311 -2.00 9.20 23.54
C PHE A 311 -1.42 10.24 24.51
N LYS A 312 -1.99 10.36 25.72
CA LYS A 312 -1.53 11.28 26.76
C LYS A 312 -0.09 10.98 27.20
N LYS A 313 0.25 9.71 27.38
CA LYS A 313 1.63 9.28 27.70
C LYS A 313 2.61 9.63 26.58
N GLU A 314 2.26 9.35 25.32
CA GLU A 314 3.13 9.68 24.18
C GLU A 314 3.30 11.20 24.03
N ALA A 315 2.22 11.98 24.16
CA ALA A 315 2.29 13.44 24.15
C ALA A 315 3.20 13.98 25.27
N ALA A 316 3.09 13.46 26.49
CA ALA A 316 3.95 13.85 27.60
C ALA A 316 5.44 13.53 27.33
N GLN A 317 5.73 12.36 26.74
CA GLN A 317 7.09 12.00 26.34
C GLN A 317 7.65 12.94 25.26
N ILE A 318 6.85 13.26 24.24
CA ILE A 318 7.23 14.19 23.18
C ILE A 318 7.57 15.56 23.78
N ILE A 319 6.70 16.09 24.64
CA ILE A 319 6.90 17.39 25.31
C ILE A 319 8.19 17.36 26.13
N GLN A 320 8.38 16.32 26.96
CA GLN A 320 9.56 16.20 27.81
C GLN A 320 10.87 16.14 27.03
N VAL A 321 10.89 15.44 25.90
CA VAL A 321 12.12 15.17 25.14
C VAL A 321 12.42 16.28 24.15
N LEU A 322 11.42 16.77 23.40
CA LEU A 322 11.63 17.72 22.30
C LEU A 322 11.48 19.18 22.73
N TYR A 323 10.76 19.45 23.80
CA TYR A 323 10.48 20.81 24.29
C TYR A 323 10.85 20.97 25.77
N PRO A 324 12.10 20.64 26.15
CA PRO A 324 12.51 20.66 27.56
C PRO A 324 12.42 22.07 28.15
N GLY A 325 11.68 22.20 29.24
CA GLY A 325 11.48 23.46 29.96
C GLY A 325 10.39 24.36 29.39
N GLU A 326 9.72 23.98 28.31
CA GLU A 326 8.51 24.68 27.85
C GLU A 326 7.28 24.23 28.65
N ASP A 327 6.30 25.14 28.82
CA ASP A 327 5.03 24.81 29.47
C ASP A 327 4.27 23.77 28.63
N PRO A 328 3.97 22.56 29.16
CA PRO A 328 3.25 21.51 28.44
C PRO A 328 1.90 21.98 27.87
N ARG A 329 1.25 22.97 28.50
CA ARG A 329 0.00 23.56 28.01
C ARG A 329 0.21 24.31 26.70
N LEU A 330 1.27 25.09 26.61
CA LEU A 330 1.61 25.85 25.41
C LEU A 330 2.02 24.92 24.27
N VAL A 331 2.79 23.87 24.57
CA VAL A 331 3.18 22.88 23.55
C VAL A 331 1.97 22.09 23.07
N ALA A 332 1.12 21.60 23.97
CA ALA A 332 -0.11 20.90 23.59
C ALA A 332 -1.05 21.76 22.73
N ARG A 333 -1.12 23.08 23.02
CA ARG A 333 -1.88 24.04 22.22
C ARG A 333 -1.37 24.13 20.78
N ARG A 334 -0.07 23.94 20.52
CA ARG A 334 0.50 23.96 19.16
C ARG A 334 0.02 22.79 18.29
N TYR A 335 -0.43 21.69 18.89
CA TYR A 335 -0.95 20.54 18.14
C TYR A 335 -2.40 20.74 17.66
N LEU A 336 -3.21 21.53 18.36
CA LEU A 336 -4.62 21.74 18.01
C LEU A 336 -4.83 22.18 16.56
N PRO A 337 -4.11 23.20 16.02
CA PRO A 337 -4.29 23.62 14.63
C PRO A 337 -3.93 22.55 13.58
N LEU A 338 -3.10 21.56 13.93
CA LEU A 338 -2.71 20.49 13.01
C LEU A 338 -3.88 19.54 12.72
N PHE A 339 -4.69 19.27 13.74
CA PHE A 339 -5.83 18.34 13.65
C PHE A 339 -7.17 19.06 13.51
N MET A 340 -7.23 20.33 13.88
CA MET A 340 -8.43 21.16 13.78
C MET A 340 -8.10 22.55 13.23
N PRO A 341 -7.73 22.64 11.93
CA PRO A 341 -7.26 23.89 11.32
C PRO A 341 -8.31 25.01 11.31
N ARG A 342 -9.60 24.67 11.32
CA ARG A 342 -10.71 25.62 11.44
C ARG A 342 -11.17 25.86 12.89
N GLY A 343 -10.51 25.24 13.86
CA GLY A 343 -10.89 25.26 15.26
C GLY A 343 -10.98 26.66 15.87
N ALA A 344 -10.11 27.58 15.44
CA ALA A 344 -10.15 28.98 15.85
C ALA A 344 -11.47 29.70 15.49
N TRP A 345 -12.16 29.22 14.45
CA TRP A 345 -13.41 29.80 13.94
C TRP A 345 -14.64 29.01 14.40
N GLU A 346 -14.52 27.69 14.49
CA GLU A 346 -15.63 26.77 14.73
C GLU A 346 -15.81 26.39 16.21
N ASN A 347 -14.76 26.52 17.03
CA ASN A 347 -14.78 26.12 18.43
C ASN A 347 -14.50 27.32 19.37
N ARG A 348 -15.50 27.69 20.17
CA ARG A 348 -15.41 28.83 21.11
C ARG A 348 -14.31 28.66 22.16
N ASP A 349 -14.07 27.45 22.63
CA ASP A 349 -13.03 27.18 23.62
C ASP A 349 -11.64 27.30 22.99
N VAL A 350 -11.44 26.78 21.78
CA VAL A 350 -10.17 26.99 21.05
C VAL A 350 -9.91 28.46 20.77
N ARG A 351 -10.93 29.20 20.31
CA ARG A 351 -10.80 30.65 20.14
C ARG A 351 -10.39 31.34 21.45
N ARG A 352 -11.06 31.00 22.55
CA ARG A 352 -10.72 31.53 23.88
C ARG A 352 -9.28 31.18 24.31
N TRP A 353 -8.80 29.96 24.03
CA TRP A 353 -7.45 29.53 24.35
C TRP A 353 -6.37 30.17 23.47
N LEU A 354 -6.72 30.60 22.26
CA LEU A 354 -5.85 31.38 21.38
C LEU A 354 -5.82 32.85 21.83
N ASP A 355 -6.94 33.39 22.31
CA ASP A 355 -7.07 34.79 22.74
C ASP A 355 -6.50 35.04 24.17
N ASN A 356 -6.49 34.04 25.05
CA ASN A 356 -6.03 34.17 26.45
C ASN A 356 -4.98 33.11 26.82
N ASP A 357 -3.82 33.56 27.32
CA ASP A 357 -2.66 32.69 27.60
C ASP A 357 -2.66 32.02 29.00
N THR A 358 -3.57 32.38 29.91
CA THR A 358 -3.43 32.05 31.35
C THR A 358 -4.48 31.11 31.96
N SER A 359 -5.62 30.84 31.30
CA SER A 359 -6.74 30.05 31.88
C SER A 359 -6.91 28.65 31.28
N VAL A 360 -5.87 28.14 30.62
CA VAL A 360 -5.96 26.96 29.76
C VAL A 360 -5.90 25.66 30.58
N ASP A 361 -6.92 24.82 30.43
CA ASP A 361 -6.99 23.47 30.99
C ASP A 361 -6.24 22.50 30.06
N HIS A 362 -5.09 21.99 30.53
CA HIS A 362 -4.23 21.08 29.77
C HIS A 362 -4.96 19.82 29.32
N GLU A 363 -5.83 19.28 30.18
CA GLU A 363 -6.54 18.04 29.93
C GLU A 363 -7.56 18.24 28.81
N LYS A 364 -8.27 19.36 28.84
CA LYS A 364 -9.23 19.70 27.78
C LYS A 364 -8.56 19.89 26.42
N ILE A 365 -7.38 20.52 26.37
CA ILE A 365 -6.61 20.61 25.12
C ILE A 365 -6.26 19.22 24.61
N LEU A 366 -5.63 18.38 25.46
CA LEU A 366 -5.19 17.06 25.03
C LEU A 366 -6.37 16.20 24.58
N ARG A 367 -7.51 16.28 25.27
CA ARG A 367 -8.72 15.54 24.92
C ARG A 367 -9.27 15.98 23.57
N LEU A 368 -9.37 17.30 23.35
CA LEU A 368 -9.83 17.82 22.08
C LEU A 368 -8.88 17.45 20.93
N THR A 369 -7.57 17.58 21.13
CA THR A 369 -6.56 17.14 20.15
C THR A 369 -6.70 15.65 19.82
N TYR A 370 -6.89 14.80 20.83
CA TYR A 370 -7.10 13.36 20.63
C TYR A 370 -8.36 13.08 19.80
N ASP A 371 -9.50 13.68 20.15
CA ASP A 371 -10.76 13.45 19.46
C ASP A 371 -10.69 13.96 18.01
N SER A 372 -10.08 15.13 17.79
CA SER A 372 -9.84 15.69 16.44
C SER A 372 -8.88 14.83 15.61
N ALA A 373 -7.77 14.38 16.21
CA ALA A 373 -6.79 13.53 15.54
C ALA A 373 -7.39 12.18 15.16
N ARG A 374 -8.17 11.57 16.05
CA ARG A 374 -8.88 10.31 15.79
C ARG A 374 -9.83 10.48 14.61
N ALA A 375 -10.70 11.50 14.65
CA ALA A 375 -11.64 11.79 13.57
C ALA A 375 -10.93 12.03 12.23
N MET A 376 -9.85 12.81 12.23
CA MET A 376 -9.06 13.08 11.02
C MET A 376 -8.44 11.80 10.44
N TYR A 377 -7.81 10.96 11.27
CA TYR A 377 -7.19 9.73 10.77
C TYR A 377 -8.22 8.70 10.32
N ASP A 378 -9.38 8.60 10.97
CA ASP A 378 -10.47 7.73 10.54
C ASP A 378 -11.01 8.16 9.17
N ASP A 379 -11.31 9.46 9.01
CA ASP A 379 -11.73 10.05 7.73
C ASP A 379 -10.69 9.84 6.62
N ARG A 380 -9.40 10.05 6.91
CA ARG A 380 -8.31 9.81 5.93
C ARG A 380 -8.23 8.35 5.49
N ALA A 381 -8.34 7.41 6.42
CA ALA A 381 -8.31 5.99 6.08
C ALA A 381 -9.49 5.59 5.21
N ASP A 382 -10.68 6.09 5.55
CA ASP A 382 -11.89 5.84 4.78
C ASP A 382 -11.78 6.44 3.36
N LYS A 383 -11.30 7.69 3.25
CA LYS A 383 -11.02 8.33 1.96
C LYS A 383 -10.04 7.53 1.10
N LEU A 384 -8.86 7.20 1.62
CA LEU A 384 -7.84 6.45 0.86
C LEU A 384 -8.32 5.06 0.47
N LYS A 385 -9.12 4.41 1.32
CA LYS A 385 -9.61 3.05 1.07
C LYS A 385 -10.79 2.99 0.11
N ASN A 386 -11.72 3.96 0.18
CA ASN A 386 -13.03 3.81 -0.44
C ASN A 386 -13.40 4.91 -1.46
N PHE A 387 -12.84 6.11 -1.37
CA PHE A 387 -13.38 7.27 -2.11
C PHE A 387 -12.36 8.00 -3.00
N HIS A 388 -11.09 8.01 -2.63
CA HIS A 388 -10.12 8.89 -3.24
C HIS A 388 -9.67 8.34 -4.60
N PRO A 389 -9.79 9.11 -5.71
CA PRO A 389 -9.34 8.66 -7.03
C PRO A 389 -7.85 8.28 -7.07
N LEU A 390 -6.98 9.03 -6.38
CA LEU A 390 -5.55 8.66 -6.22
C LEU A 390 -5.31 7.40 -5.36
N GLY A 391 -6.35 6.84 -4.73
CA GLY A 391 -6.28 5.51 -4.13
C GLY A 391 -6.07 4.41 -5.18
N LEU A 392 -6.22 4.73 -6.47
CA LEU A 392 -5.90 3.90 -7.62
C LEU A 392 -5.06 4.70 -8.62
N GLN A 393 -4.01 4.11 -9.16
CA GLN A 393 -3.26 4.71 -10.27
C GLN A 393 -2.83 3.64 -11.29
N VAL A 394 -2.82 4.01 -12.55
CA VAL A 394 -2.49 3.11 -13.65
C VAL A 394 -0.98 2.95 -13.79
N ASN A 395 -0.52 1.70 -13.88
CA ASN A 395 0.85 1.40 -14.31
C ASN A 395 1.04 1.90 -15.75
N LEU A 396 2.00 2.79 -15.95
CA LEU A 396 2.23 3.46 -17.24
C LEU A 396 2.68 2.51 -18.35
N GLU A 397 3.31 1.40 -18.02
CA GLU A 397 3.79 0.40 -18.99
C GLU A 397 2.70 -0.62 -19.35
N THR A 398 1.89 -1.04 -18.36
CA THR A 398 0.98 -2.18 -18.55
C THR A 398 -0.49 -1.79 -18.66
N GLY A 399 -0.87 -0.56 -18.29
CA GLY A 399 -2.27 -0.14 -18.18
C GLY A 399 -2.99 -0.74 -16.95
N VAL A 400 -2.34 -1.56 -16.13
CA VAL A 400 -2.98 -2.18 -14.97
C VAL A 400 -3.12 -1.16 -13.84
N ALA A 401 -4.35 -0.94 -13.36
CA ALA A 401 -4.64 -0.09 -12.22
C ALA A 401 -4.16 -0.72 -10.90
N ASN A 402 -3.35 -0.01 -10.13
CA ASN A 402 -2.82 -0.41 -8.83
C ASN A 402 -3.45 0.41 -7.71
N GLY A 403 -4.01 -0.28 -6.72
CA GLY A 403 -4.60 0.34 -5.55
C GLY A 403 -3.65 0.44 -4.36
N VAL A 404 -3.97 1.39 -3.47
CA VAL A 404 -3.28 1.60 -2.19
C VAL A 404 -3.82 0.62 -1.13
N LEU A 405 -2.92 -0.05 -0.42
CA LEU A 405 -3.26 -0.88 0.73
C LEU A 405 -3.24 -0.05 2.00
N VAL A 406 -4.34 -0.01 2.76
CA VAL A 406 -4.48 0.89 3.91
C VAL A 406 -4.26 0.13 5.21
N ALA A 407 -3.14 0.39 5.88
CA ALA A 407 -2.81 -0.17 7.19
C ALA A 407 -3.16 0.83 8.30
N ARG A 408 -3.82 0.36 9.36
CA ARG A 408 -4.22 1.16 10.53
C ARG A 408 -3.33 0.92 11.75
N THR A 409 -2.58 -0.18 11.77
CA THR A 409 -1.64 -0.53 12.83
C THR A 409 -0.28 -0.94 12.29
N VAL A 410 0.76 -0.85 13.13
CA VAL A 410 2.12 -1.28 12.77
C VAL A 410 2.14 -2.77 12.39
N GLU A 411 1.35 -3.59 13.08
CA GLU A 411 1.27 -5.02 12.81
C GLU A 411 0.59 -5.34 11.47
N GLU A 412 -0.52 -4.66 11.15
CA GLU A 412 -1.13 -4.75 9.81
C GLU A 412 -0.15 -4.33 8.72
N CYS A 413 0.57 -3.23 8.93
CA CYS A 413 1.61 -2.77 7.99
C CYS A 413 2.72 -3.82 7.80
N ALA A 414 3.18 -4.45 8.89
CA ALA A 414 4.17 -5.52 8.82
C ALA A 414 3.66 -6.76 8.06
N LYS A 415 2.41 -7.17 8.27
CA LYS A 415 1.78 -8.30 7.55
C LYS A 415 1.68 -8.03 6.06
N LEU A 416 1.19 -6.84 5.68
CA LEU A 416 1.12 -6.43 4.28
C LEU A 416 2.50 -6.36 3.63
N LEU A 417 3.47 -5.74 4.30
CA LEU A 417 4.83 -5.61 3.76
C LEU A 417 5.47 -6.98 3.56
N ARG A 418 5.33 -7.89 4.53
CA ARG A 418 5.79 -9.28 4.39
C ARG A 418 5.14 -9.94 3.17
N GLY A 419 3.83 -9.81 3.03
CA GLY A 419 3.14 -10.50 1.94
C GLY A 419 3.35 -9.91 0.56
N ILE A 420 3.62 -8.62 0.48
CA ILE A 420 4.15 -8.00 -0.74
C ILE A 420 5.50 -8.60 -1.12
N LEU A 421 6.44 -8.65 -0.18
CA LEU A 421 7.82 -9.06 -0.46
C LEU A 421 7.96 -10.55 -0.73
N LEU A 422 7.06 -11.37 -0.17
CA LEU A 422 7.00 -12.81 -0.37
C LEU A 422 5.99 -13.25 -1.44
N CYS A 423 5.29 -12.31 -2.07
CA CYS A 423 4.19 -12.59 -3.01
C CYS A 423 3.11 -13.52 -2.42
N ASP A 424 2.75 -13.33 -1.15
CA ASP A 424 1.78 -14.16 -0.41
C ASP A 424 0.49 -13.44 0.00
N LEU A 425 0.23 -12.24 -0.55
CA LEU A 425 -1.04 -11.55 -0.35
C LEU A 425 -2.23 -12.38 -0.85
N GLU A 426 -3.31 -12.39 -0.06
CA GLU A 426 -4.55 -13.04 -0.42
C GLU A 426 -5.59 -12.05 -0.93
N PHE A 427 -6.36 -12.50 -1.93
CA PHE A 427 -7.35 -11.66 -2.59
C PHE A 427 -8.75 -12.28 -2.65
N GLU A 428 -9.74 -11.40 -2.74
CA GLU A 428 -11.12 -11.72 -3.06
C GLU A 428 -11.62 -10.83 -4.20
N ILE A 429 -12.52 -11.38 -5.01
CA ILE A 429 -13.19 -10.64 -6.08
C ILE A 429 -14.54 -10.19 -5.53
N GLN A 430 -14.78 -8.90 -5.54
CA GLN A 430 -16.11 -8.32 -5.35
C GLN A 430 -16.71 -8.08 -6.74
N GLU A 431 -17.82 -8.78 -7.02
CA GLU A 431 -18.58 -8.61 -8.25
C GLU A 431 -19.28 -7.23 -8.29
N PRO A 432 -19.55 -6.71 -9.50
CA PRO A 432 -20.22 -5.42 -9.67
C PRO A 432 -21.64 -5.44 -9.07
N THR A 433 -22.07 -4.29 -8.56
CA THR A 433 -23.41 -4.05 -8.03
C THR A 433 -23.99 -2.77 -8.64
N PRO A 434 -25.31 -2.50 -8.55
CA PRO A 434 -25.88 -1.25 -9.03
C PRO A 434 -25.24 0.01 -8.41
N ALA A 435 -24.72 -0.09 -7.18
CA ALA A 435 -24.04 1.00 -6.50
C ALA A 435 -22.56 1.12 -6.90
N ILE A 436 -21.93 0.02 -7.30
CA ILE A 436 -20.51 -0.06 -7.66
C ILE A 436 -20.41 -0.89 -8.95
N PRO A 437 -20.50 -0.26 -10.13
CA PRO A 437 -20.48 -0.97 -11.42
C PRO A 437 -19.05 -1.34 -11.84
N LEU A 438 -18.27 -1.89 -10.90
CA LEU A 438 -16.86 -2.24 -11.07
C LEU A 438 -16.63 -3.63 -10.47
N THR A 439 -15.86 -4.45 -11.16
CA THR A 439 -15.27 -5.66 -10.57
C THR A 439 -14.02 -5.24 -9.77
N LEU A 440 -14.01 -5.50 -8.46
CA LEU A 440 -12.89 -5.11 -7.58
C LEU A 440 -12.13 -6.34 -7.10
N LEU A 441 -10.80 -6.27 -7.13
CA LEU A 441 -9.94 -7.23 -6.44
C LEU A 441 -9.51 -6.62 -5.12
N ARG A 442 -9.96 -7.18 -3.99
CA ARG A 442 -9.63 -6.69 -2.65
C ARG A 442 -8.60 -7.58 -1.98
N GLU A 443 -7.65 -6.95 -1.31
CA GLU A 443 -6.71 -7.61 -0.40
C GLU A 443 -7.45 -7.97 0.90
N LYS A 444 -7.36 -9.23 1.35
CA LYS A 444 -8.24 -9.76 2.41
C LYS A 444 -7.99 -9.19 3.81
N LEU A 445 -6.74 -8.91 4.18
CA LEU A 445 -6.38 -8.44 5.52
C LEU A 445 -7.02 -7.09 5.83
N THR A 446 -6.97 -6.18 4.87
CA THR A 446 -7.42 -4.79 5.04
C THR A 446 -8.72 -4.49 4.32
N GLY A 447 -9.13 -5.31 3.35
CA GLY A 447 -10.24 -5.04 2.45
C GLY A 447 -9.97 -3.91 1.46
N SER A 448 -8.70 -3.48 1.31
CA SER A 448 -8.31 -2.45 0.34
C SER A 448 -8.50 -2.94 -1.08
N VAL A 449 -8.99 -2.07 -1.97
CA VAL A 449 -9.03 -2.34 -3.41
C VAL A 449 -7.60 -2.35 -3.93
N PHE A 450 -7.16 -3.45 -4.54
CA PHE A 450 -5.84 -3.61 -5.11
C PHE A 450 -5.83 -3.54 -6.63
N ARG A 451 -6.87 -4.07 -7.29
CA ARG A 451 -7.10 -3.97 -8.74
C ARG A 451 -8.56 -3.63 -9.01
N VAL A 452 -8.83 -3.00 -10.15
CA VAL A 452 -10.18 -2.68 -10.62
C VAL A 452 -10.31 -3.03 -12.09
N VAL A 453 -11.51 -3.49 -12.47
CA VAL A 453 -11.94 -3.63 -13.86
C VAL A 453 -13.28 -2.91 -13.99
N THR A 454 -13.37 -2.01 -14.97
CA THR A 454 -14.61 -1.29 -15.26
C THR A 454 -15.54 -2.13 -16.12
N GLU A 455 -16.84 -2.07 -15.85
CA GLU A 455 -17.89 -2.69 -16.68
C GLU A 455 -18.36 -1.74 -17.80
N ASP A 456 -17.85 -0.50 -17.85
CA ASP A 456 -18.11 0.42 -18.95
C ASP A 456 -17.38 -0.06 -20.22
N GLU A 457 -18.15 -0.51 -21.21
CA GLU A 457 -17.65 -1.09 -22.46
C GLU A 457 -16.85 -0.08 -23.29
N LEU A 458 -17.30 1.20 -23.34
CA LEU A 458 -16.61 2.24 -24.09
C LEU A 458 -15.28 2.58 -23.43
N LEU A 459 -15.29 2.81 -22.11
CA LEU A 459 -14.08 3.10 -21.36
C LEU A 459 -13.08 1.95 -21.46
N THR A 460 -13.54 0.70 -21.28
CA THR A 460 -12.68 -0.48 -21.41
C THR A 460 -12.05 -0.55 -22.79
N ASN A 461 -12.84 -0.40 -23.84
CA ASN A 461 -12.36 -0.49 -25.22
C ASN A 461 -11.35 0.63 -25.53
N THR A 462 -11.72 1.88 -25.27
CA THR A 462 -10.86 3.05 -25.46
C THR A 462 -9.56 2.92 -24.67
N PHE A 463 -9.65 2.59 -23.38
CA PHE A 463 -8.48 2.48 -22.49
C PHE A 463 -7.47 1.45 -23.01
N TRP A 464 -7.92 0.23 -23.31
CA TRP A 464 -7.01 -0.85 -23.72
C TRP A 464 -6.45 -0.69 -25.13
N ASN A 465 -7.14 0.01 -26.04
CA ASN A 465 -6.57 0.32 -27.36
C ASN A 465 -5.43 1.36 -27.22
N PHE A 466 -5.64 2.44 -26.46
CA PHE A 466 -4.61 3.49 -26.32
C PHE A 466 -3.42 3.06 -25.44
N TYR A 467 -3.64 2.35 -24.33
CA TYR A 467 -2.54 1.94 -23.45
C TYR A 467 -1.62 0.88 -24.06
N ARG A 468 -2.11 0.08 -25.01
CA ARG A 468 -1.33 -1.03 -25.58
C ARG A 468 -0.68 -0.71 -26.91
N GLU A 469 -1.26 0.19 -27.70
CA GLU A 469 -0.61 0.68 -28.92
C GLU A 469 0.61 1.56 -28.61
N GLY A 470 0.60 2.29 -27.48
CA GLY A 470 1.71 3.17 -27.07
C GLY A 470 2.93 2.49 -26.44
N GLY A 471 2.88 1.17 -26.17
CA GLY A 471 3.98 0.41 -25.54
C GLY A 471 4.96 -0.23 -26.53
N SER A 472 4.78 0.01 -27.84
CA SER A 472 5.60 -0.54 -28.92
C SER A 472 6.33 0.58 -29.66
N SER A 473 7.22 1.29 -28.99
CA SER A 473 8.20 2.19 -29.62
C SER A 473 9.50 2.21 -28.85
#